data_AF-A0A966SD42-F1
#
_entry.id   AF-A0A966SD42-F1
#
_cell.length_a   1.000
_cell.length_b   1.000
_cell.length_c   1.000
_cell.angle_alpha   90.00
_cell.angle_beta   90.00
_cell.angle_gamma   90.00
#
_symmetry.space_group_name_H-M   'P 1'
#
loop_
_entity.id
_entity.type
_entity.pdbx_description
1 polymer ?
#
loop_
_entity_poly.entity_id
_entity_poly.type
_entity_poly.pdbx_seq_one_letter_code
_entity_poly.pdbx_strand_id
1 'polypeptide(L)'
;MTSNESTGSSTPPTNRGWLVALSGTGINLALGILYAWSLIKGAIEKEFGWQGAQLNDPYALCCLVFAFAMIFAGRCQDKFGPRLTATIGGLLVGAGFVMASMTNSYVVWLVGFGVLTGIGIGFGYSSATPPALKWFPPAKTGLIAGLVVAGFGLAPVYLAPTCQYLLGNFGVQKTMLFLGIAFTVIVCGLAQMLQNPPAGFVAAPLANGTAPAVVPPASTPSEILRTSGFYILWIIYFIGAGAGLMVIGSVSGMAKKSMGNSAFIAVAVMAIGNAAGRVVAGILSDKIGRRWTLMIVLMFQAALMFVAIPVT
;
A
#
# COMPACT_ATOMS: atom_id res chain seq x y z
N MET A 1 -31.76 12.18 -46.70
CA MET A 1 -30.73 11.39 -45.98
C MET A 1 -29.93 12.36 -45.12
N THR A 2 -30.31 12.51 -43.85
CA THR A 2 -29.57 13.31 -42.86
C THR A 2 -29.62 12.52 -41.55
N SER A 3 -28.65 11.63 -41.36
CA SER A 3 -28.44 10.93 -40.08
C SER A 3 -27.61 11.83 -39.18
N ASN A 4 -28.28 12.50 -38.24
CA ASN A 4 -27.63 13.11 -37.08
C ASN A 4 -27.08 11.98 -36.19
N GLU A 5 -25.76 11.83 -36.15
CA GLU A 5 -25.08 11.02 -35.14
C GLU A 5 -25.28 11.68 -33.77
N SER A 6 -26.04 11.00 -32.92
CA SER A 6 -26.14 11.31 -31.49
C SER A 6 -24.77 11.08 -30.84
N THR A 7 -24.07 12.15 -30.50
CA THR A 7 -22.92 12.12 -29.58
C THR A 7 -23.43 11.79 -28.18
N GLY A 8 -23.61 10.50 -27.91
CA GLY A 8 -23.90 9.99 -26.58
C GLY A 8 -22.72 10.24 -25.66
N SER A 9 -22.71 11.37 -24.95
CA SER A 9 -21.83 11.61 -23.82
C SER A 9 -22.27 10.71 -22.67
N SER A 10 -21.92 9.43 -22.72
CA SER A 10 -22.15 8.50 -21.62
C SER A 10 -21.21 8.90 -20.49
N THR A 11 -21.67 9.74 -19.57
CA THR A 11 -20.99 9.97 -18.30
C THR A 11 -20.84 8.58 -17.67
N PRO A 12 -19.62 8.04 -17.52
CA PRO A 12 -19.48 6.70 -16.98
C PRO A 12 -20.08 6.71 -15.57
N PRO A 13 -20.87 5.68 -15.21
CA PRO A 13 -21.66 5.71 -14.00
C PRO A 13 -20.74 5.89 -12.79
N THR A 14 -21.13 6.75 -11.85
CA THR A 14 -20.43 7.04 -10.58
C THR A 14 -20.02 5.77 -9.82
N ASN A 15 -20.71 4.66 -10.11
CA ASN A 15 -20.46 3.32 -9.57
C ASN A 15 -19.09 2.73 -10.00
N ARG A 16 -18.56 3.08 -11.18
CA ARG A 16 -17.26 2.56 -11.65
C ARG A 16 -16.07 3.12 -10.87
N GLY A 17 -16.08 4.41 -10.51
CA GLY A 17 -15.01 4.99 -9.71
C GLY A 17 -14.87 4.33 -8.34
N TRP A 18 -16.01 4.01 -7.71
CA TRP A 18 -16.04 3.26 -6.45
C TRP A 18 -15.57 1.82 -6.61
N LEU A 19 -15.96 1.15 -7.69
CA LEU A 19 -15.44 -0.18 -8.00
C LEU A 19 -13.91 -0.17 -8.09
N VAL A 20 -13.33 0.76 -8.85
CA VAL A 20 -11.87 0.91 -8.99
C VAL A 20 -11.21 1.19 -7.64
N ALA A 21 -11.80 2.08 -6.81
CA ALA A 21 -11.27 2.40 -5.49
C ALA A 21 -11.33 1.19 -4.53
N LEU A 22 -12.43 0.45 -4.51
CA LEU A 22 -12.59 -0.75 -3.68
C LEU A 22 -11.66 -1.88 -4.14
N SER A 23 -11.52 -2.08 -5.46
CA SER A 23 -10.55 -3.03 -6.02
C SER A 23 -9.11 -2.66 -5.68
N GLY A 24 -8.75 -1.37 -5.78
CA GLY A 24 -7.44 -0.88 -5.34
C GLY A 24 -7.22 -1.08 -3.83
N THR A 25 -8.25 -0.86 -3.02
CA THR A 25 -8.23 -1.14 -1.57
C THR A 25 -7.98 -2.63 -1.30
N GLY A 26 -8.69 -3.52 -2.00
CA GLY A 26 -8.54 -4.96 -1.87
C GLY A 26 -7.16 -5.46 -2.31
N ILE A 27 -6.60 -4.88 -3.38
CA ILE A 27 -5.22 -5.16 -3.81
C ILE A 27 -4.24 -4.77 -2.72
N ASN A 28 -4.35 -3.55 -2.17
CA ASN A 28 -3.47 -3.10 -1.08
C ASN A 28 -3.67 -3.94 0.20
N LEU A 29 -4.89 -4.41 0.47
CA LEU A 29 -5.20 -5.31 1.58
C LEU A 29 -4.52 -6.67 1.44
N ALA A 30 -4.43 -7.21 0.22
CA ALA A 30 -3.67 -8.43 -0.08
C ALA A 30 -2.15 -8.20 0.04
N LEU A 31 -1.65 -7.09 -0.52
CA LEU A 31 -0.21 -6.80 -0.58
C LEU A 31 0.39 -6.32 0.76
N GLY A 32 -0.43 -6.04 1.77
CA GLY A 32 0.00 -5.66 3.12
C GLY A 32 0.68 -6.76 3.94
N ILE A 33 1.04 -7.89 3.32
CA ILE A 33 1.70 -9.04 3.97
C ILE A 33 3.02 -8.71 4.65
N LEU A 34 3.69 -7.63 4.24
CA LEU A 34 4.91 -7.12 4.89
C LEU A 34 4.72 -6.91 6.40
N TYR A 35 3.54 -6.49 6.83
CA TYR A 35 3.26 -6.31 8.25
C TYR A 35 3.07 -7.61 9.04
N ALA A 36 2.79 -8.73 8.37
CA ALA A 36 2.73 -10.05 9.00
C ALA A 36 4.10 -10.76 9.02
N TRP A 37 5.17 -10.14 8.51
CA TRP A 37 6.50 -10.73 8.45
C TRP A 37 7.01 -11.20 9.81
N SER A 38 6.70 -10.48 10.89
CA SER A 38 7.14 -10.87 12.24
C SER A 38 6.67 -12.26 12.68
N LEU A 39 5.51 -12.72 12.19
CA LEU A 39 4.98 -14.06 12.46
C LEU A 39 5.72 -15.11 11.62
N ILE A 40 5.91 -14.83 10.33
CA ILE A 40 6.63 -15.70 9.39
C ILE A 40 8.07 -15.88 9.86
N LYS A 41 8.73 -14.78 10.25
CA LYS A 41 10.07 -14.75 10.84
C LYS A 41 10.17 -15.69 12.05
N GLY A 42 9.24 -15.60 12.99
CA GLY A 42 9.25 -16.44 14.19
C GLY A 42 9.06 -17.94 13.88
N ALA A 43 8.35 -18.28 12.80
CA ALA A 43 8.24 -19.66 12.33
C ALA A 43 9.50 -20.12 11.59
N ILE A 44 10.10 -19.28 10.76
CA ILE A 44 11.39 -19.55 10.07
C ILE A 44 12.49 -19.83 11.08
N GLU A 45 12.58 -19.04 12.16
CA GLU A 45 13.56 -19.27 13.24
C GLU A 45 13.42 -20.67 13.84
N LYS A 46 12.19 -21.14 14.05
CA LYS A 46 11.91 -22.46 14.64
C LYS A 46 12.10 -23.61 13.65
N GLU A 47 11.64 -23.47 12.41
CA GLU A 47 11.63 -24.55 11.43
C GLU A 47 12.93 -24.64 10.61
N PHE A 48 13.51 -23.50 10.25
CA PHE A 48 14.70 -23.45 9.39
C PHE A 48 15.99 -23.18 10.19
N GLY A 49 15.88 -22.77 11.46
CA GLY A 49 17.02 -22.49 12.34
C GLY A 49 17.80 -21.22 11.97
N TRP A 50 17.23 -20.34 11.14
CA TRP A 50 17.89 -19.08 10.76
C TRP A 50 18.00 -18.13 11.94
N GLN A 51 19.07 -17.33 11.96
CA GLN A 51 19.36 -16.41 13.06
C GLN A 51 19.82 -15.04 12.57
N GLY A 52 19.70 -14.03 13.44
CA GLY A 52 20.25 -12.70 13.21
C GLY A 52 19.74 -12.03 11.92
N ALA A 53 20.68 -11.67 11.04
CA ALA A 53 20.39 -10.98 9.77
C ALA A 53 19.53 -11.82 8.82
N GLN A 54 19.74 -13.14 8.76
CA GLN A 54 19.03 -14.03 7.84
C GLN A 54 17.51 -13.96 7.98
N LEU A 55 17.02 -13.67 9.19
CA LEU A 55 15.60 -13.52 9.49
C LEU A 55 14.98 -12.19 9.04
N ASN A 56 15.79 -11.16 8.80
CA ASN A 56 15.33 -9.82 8.45
C ASN A 56 15.68 -9.43 7.01
N ASP A 57 16.74 -9.99 6.44
CA ASP A 57 17.26 -9.65 5.13
C ASP A 57 16.22 -9.82 4.00
N PRO A 58 15.40 -10.91 3.94
CA PRO A 58 14.37 -11.03 2.91
C PRO A 58 13.33 -9.90 2.97
N TYR A 59 12.92 -9.50 4.18
CA TYR A 59 12.00 -8.39 4.38
C TYR A 59 12.61 -7.05 4.02
N ALA A 60 13.85 -6.79 4.47
CA ALA A 60 14.56 -5.56 4.16
C ALA A 60 14.77 -5.41 2.64
N LEU A 61 15.19 -6.49 1.97
CA LEU A 61 15.34 -6.54 0.53
C LEU A 61 14.00 -6.34 -0.18
N CYS A 62 12.92 -6.94 0.31
CA CYS A 62 11.58 -6.72 -0.23
C CYS A 62 11.15 -5.26 -0.16
N CYS A 63 11.35 -4.59 0.96
CA CYS A 63 11.05 -3.17 1.12
C CYS A 63 11.88 -2.29 0.17
N LEU A 64 13.18 -2.60 0.03
CA LEU A 64 14.08 -1.88 -0.87
C LEU A 64 13.65 -2.04 -2.33
N VAL A 65 13.46 -3.28 -2.77
CA VAL A 65 13.06 -3.61 -4.15
C VAL A 65 11.68 -3.03 -4.45
N PHE A 66 10.74 -3.09 -3.51
CA PHE A 66 9.44 -2.43 -3.61
C PHE A 66 9.59 -0.93 -3.90
N ALA A 67 10.41 -0.22 -3.13
CA ALA A 67 10.62 1.21 -3.31
C ALA A 67 11.17 1.56 -4.71
N PHE A 68 12.14 0.79 -5.23
CA PHE A 68 12.67 1.01 -6.57
C PHE A 68 11.70 0.58 -7.67
N ALA A 69 11.00 -0.54 -7.49
CA ALA A 69 10.06 -1.07 -8.47
C ALA A 69 8.90 -0.10 -8.73
N MET A 70 8.48 0.67 -7.72
CA MET A 70 7.48 1.73 -7.86
C MET A 70 7.80 2.76 -8.97
N ILE A 71 9.07 3.06 -9.20
CA ILE A 71 9.51 3.99 -10.25
C ILE A 71 9.17 3.43 -11.64
N PHE A 72 9.47 2.15 -11.85
CA PHE A 72 9.20 1.46 -13.12
C PHE A 72 7.72 1.11 -13.27
N ALA A 73 7.06 0.72 -12.19
CA ALA A 73 5.64 0.40 -12.13
C ALA A 73 4.79 1.61 -12.53
N GLY A 74 5.12 2.82 -12.08
CA GLY A 74 4.41 4.03 -12.47
C GLY A 74 4.46 4.27 -13.97
N ARG A 75 5.63 4.14 -14.59
CA ARG A 75 5.79 4.24 -16.06
C ARG A 75 5.03 3.15 -16.81
N CYS A 76 5.04 1.92 -16.28
CA CYS A 76 4.30 0.81 -16.84
C CYS A 76 2.79 1.08 -16.79
N GLN A 77 2.28 1.59 -15.66
CA GLN A 77 0.89 1.97 -15.50
C GLN A 77 0.48 3.06 -16.49
N ASP A 78 1.32 4.08 -16.68
CA ASP A 78 1.00 5.19 -17.58
C ASP A 78 1.00 4.75 -19.04
N LYS A 79 1.87 3.81 -19.43
CA LYS A 79 1.98 3.30 -20.81
C LYS A 79 0.98 2.19 -21.15
N PHE A 80 0.82 1.22 -20.27
CA PHE A 80 0.04 -0.01 -20.55
C PHE A 80 -1.28 -0.08 -19.77
N GLY A 81 -1.51 0.87 -18.86
CA GLY A 81 -2.72 0.95 -18.05
C GLY A 81 -2.63 0.13 -16.75
N PRO A 82 -3.48 0.46 -15.76
CA PRO A 82 -3.38 -0.09 -14.41
C PRO A 82 -3.72 -1.57 -14.32
N ARG A 83 -4.64 -2.07 -15.17
CA ARG A 83 -5.02 -3.49 -15.20
C ARG A 83 -3.82 -4.40 -15.41
N LEU A 84 -3.03 -4.13 -16.46
CA LEU A 84 -1.89 -4.97 -16.81
C LEU A 84 -0.80 -4.86 -15.74
N THR A 85 -0.50 -3.64 -15.29
CA THR A 85 0.50 -3.40 -14.24
C THR A 85 0.16 -4.15 -12.95
N ALA A 86 -1.09 -4.09 -12.48
CA ALA A 86 -1.55 -4.82 -11.30
C ALA A 86 -1.49 -6.35 -11.48
N THR A 87 -1.86 -6.84 -12.67
CA THR A 87 -1.79 -8.28 -13.00
C THR A 87 -0.36 -8.79 -12.95
N ILE A 88 0.59 -8.06 -13.53
CA ILE A 88 2.03 -8.37 -13.40
C ILE A 88 2.44 -8.39 -11.93
N GLY A 89 1.96 -7.42 -11.15
CA GLY A 89 2.19 -7.38 -9.70
C GLY A 89 1.74 -8.66 -8.98
N GLY A 90 0.50 -9.08 -9.19
CA GLY A 90 -0.08 -10.28 -8.56
C GLY A 90 0.62 -11.58 -8.97
N LEU A 91 1.04 -11.69 -10.23
CA LEU A 91 1.81 -12.83 -10.72
C LEU A 91 3.21 -12.89 -10.10
N LEU A 92 3.90 -11.76 -9.99
CA LEU A 92 5.24 -11.69 -9.40
C LEU A 92 5.23 -11.97 -7.89
N VAL A 93 4.23 -11.45 -7.16
CA VAL A 93 4.02 -11.79 -5.75
C VAL A 93 3.79 -13.29 -5.60
N GLY A 94 2.87 -13.88 -6.35
CA GLY A 94 2.62 -15.31 -6.29
C GLY A 94 3.84 -16.15 -6.62
N ALA A 95 4.54 -15.82 -7.71
CA ALA A 95 5.76 -16.51 -8.11
C ALA A 95 6.83 -16.43 -7.02
N GLY A 96 6.99 -15.27 -6.37
CA GLY A 96 7.91 -15.09 -5.26
C GLY A 96 7.57 -15.95 -4.05
N PHE A 97 6.30 -15.99 -3.65
CA PHE A 97 5.81 -16.82 -2.55
C PHE A 97 5.88 -18.33 -2.86
N VAL A 98 5.49 -18.73 -4.07
CA VAL A 98 5.61 -20.12 -4.53
C VAL A 98 7.07 -20.55 -4.56
N MET A 99 7.98 -19.71 -5.04
CA MET A 99 9.41 -19.99 -5.02
C MET A 99 9.93 -20.15 -3.58
N ALA A 100 9.52 -19.28 -2.65
CA ALA A 100 9.87 -19.39 -1.23
C ALA A 100 9.27 -20.65 -0.58
N SER A 101 8.14 -21.17 -1.08
CA SER A 101 7.51 -22.39 -0.57
C SER A 101 8.28 -23.66 -0.89
N MET A 102 9.09 -23.66 -1.94
CA MET A 102 9.75 -24.87 -2.46
C MET A 102 11.05 -25.22 -1.72
N THR A 103 11.60 -24.30 -0.93
CA THR A 103 12.92 -24.48 -0.32
C THR A 103 13.09 -23.63 0.94
N ASN A 104 14.05 -24.01 1.78
CA ASN A 104 14.55 -23.24 2.93
C ASN A 104 15.90 -22.57 2.63
N SER A 105 16.33 -22.51 1.35
CA SER A 105 17.57 -21.86 0.95
C SER A 105 17.50 -20.35 1.11
N TYR A 106 18.46 -19.79 1.86
CA TYR A 106 18.56 -18.35 2.11
C TYR A 106 18.54 -17.51 0.83
N VAL A 107 19.32 -17.91 -0.18
CA VAL A 107 19.40 -17.19 -1.46
C VAL A 107 18.06 -17.21 -2.21
N VAL A 108 17.36 -18.34 -2.19
CA VAL A 108 16.07 -18.46 -2.89
C VAL A 108 14.99 -17.62 -2.20
N TRP A 109 15.05 -17.46 -0.89
CA TRP A 109 14.16 -16.54 -0.16
C TRP A 109 14.48 -15.07 -0.45
N LEU A 110 15.75 -14.69 -0.57
CA LEU A 110 16.12 -13.35 -1.02
C LEU A 110 15.58 -13.06 -2.43
N VAL A 111 15.69 -14.02 -3.35
CA VAL A 111 15.20 -13.84 -4.73
C VAL A 111 13.67 -13.89 -4.79
N GLY A 112 13.03 -14.88 -4.16
CA GLY A 112 11.58 -15.08 -4.20
C GLY A 112 10.82 -14.05 -3.37
N PHE A 113 11.08 -13.98 -2.07
CA PHE A 113 10.40 -13.04 -1.18
C PHE A 113 11.01 -11.64 -1.25
N GLY A 114 12.34 -11.50 -1.31
CA GLY A 114 12.96 -10.18 -1.41
C GLY A 114 12.72 -9.52 -2.76
N VAL A 115 13.19 -10.13 -3.85
CA VAL A 115 13.16 -9.49 -5.17
C VAL A 115 11.81 -9.62 -5.85
N LEU A 116 11.34 -10.84 -6.15
CA LEU A 116 10.12 -11.03 -6.96
C LEU A 116 8.88 -10.46 -6.27
N THR A 117 8.69 -10.77 -4.98
CA THR A 117 7.57 -10.23 -4.21
C THR A 117 7.70 -8.71 -4.05
N GLY A 118 8.90 -8.17 -3.82
CA GLY A 118 9.13 -6.72 -3.76
C GLY A 118 8.72 -6.00 -5.05
N ILE A 119 9.14 -6.53 -6.21
CA ILE A 119 8.72 -5.99 -7.51
C ILE A 119 7.19 -6.10 -7.65
N GLY A 120 6.63 -7.25 -7.30
CA GLY A 120 5.20 -7.50 -7.40
C GLY A 120 4.35 -6.53 -6.57
N ILE A 121 4.74 -6.29 -5.31
CA ILE A 121 4.09 -5.31 -4.44
C ILE A 121 4.21 -3.90 -5.04
N GLY A 122 5.37 -3.54 -5.60
CA GLY A 122 5.56 -2.26 -6.30
C GLY A 122 4.60 -2.05 -7.45
N PHE A 123 4.43 -3.07 -8.30
CA PHE A 123 3.52 -3.03 -9.43
C PHE A 123 2.05 -2.95 -8.99
N GLY A 124 1.64 -3.73 -7.99
CA GLY A 124 0.27 -3.70 -7.47
C GLY A 124 -0.08 -2.41 -6.73
N TYR A 125 0.82 -1.92 -5.87
CA TYR A 125 0.58 -0.68 -5.12
C TYR A 125 0.55 0.55 -6.04
N SER A 126 1.48 0.62 -7.00
CA SER A 126 1.54 1.71 -7.98
C SER A 126 0.26 1.79 -8.82
N SER A 127 -0.35 0.65 -9.15
CA SER A 127 -1.53 0.56 -10.01
C SER A 127 -2.87 0.72 -9.28
N ALA A 128 -2.90 0.70 -7.94
CA ALA A 128 -4.14 0.80 -7.17
C ALA A 128 -4.63 2.24 -6.99
N THR A 129 -3.75 3.14 -6.53
CA THR A 129 -4.14 4.49 -6.08
C THR A 129 -4.37 5.48 -7.22
N PRO A 130 -3.43 5.64 -8.18
CA PRO A 130 -3.56 6.67 -9.22
C PRO A 130 -4.81 6.53 -10.10
N PRO A 131 -5.24 5.33 -10.55
CA PRO A 131 -6.46 5.20 -11.34
C PRO A 131 -7.70 5.60 -10.56
N ALA A 132 -7.79 5.18 -9.29
CA ALA A 132 -8.92 5.53 -8.43
C ALA A 132 -9.06 7.05 -8.32
N LEU A 133 -7.95 7.78 -8.09
CA LEU A 133 -7.98 9.24 -7.98
C LEU A 133 -8.52 9.94 -9.23
N LYS A 134 -8.26 9.41 -10.43
CA LYS A 134 -8.73 10.00 -11.70
C LYS A 134 -10.26 9.97 -11.85
N TRP A 135 -10.96 9.09 -11.12
CA TRP A 135 -12.41 8.97 -11.19
C TRP A 135 -13.18 9.96 -10.31
N PHE A 136 -12.52 10.62 -9.36
CA PHE A 136 -13.19 11.46 -8.36
C PHE A 136 -12.80 12.94 -8.48
N PRO A 137 -13.66 13.86 -8.04
CA PRO A 137 -13.36 15.28 -8.05
C PRO A 137 -12.13 15.62 -7.19
N PRO A 138 -11.38 16.69 -7.53
CA PRO A 138 -10.21 17.13 -6.76
C PRO A 138 -10.46 17.27 -5.25
N ALA A 139 -11.67 17.71 -4.88
CA ALA A 139 -12.13 17.88 -3.51
C ALA A 139 -12.31 16.58 -2.70
N LYS A 140 -12.20 15.39 -3.32
CA LYS A 140 -12.28 14.08 -2.65
C LYS A 140 -11.01 13.24 -2.80
N THR A 141 -9.95 13.80 -3.39
CA THR A 141 -8.73 13.04 -3.70
C THR A 141 -8.01 12.54 -2.45
N GLY A 142 -8.11 13.25 -1.32
CA GLY A 142 -7.56 12.83 -0.04
C GLY A 142 -8.31 11.63 0.55
N LEU A 143 -9.65 11.68 0.61
CA LEU A 143 -10.48 10.56 1.05
C LEU A 143 -10.21 9.31 0.22
N ILE A 144 -10.20 9.43 -1.12
CA ILE A 144 -10.02 8.28 -2.00
C ILE A 144 -8.60 7.70 -1.90
N ALA A 145 -7.56 8.53 -1.86
CA ALA A 145 -6.20 8.06 -1.58
C ALA A 145 -6.13 7.37 -0.21
N GLY A 146 -6.75 7.97 0.81
CA GLY A 146 -6.82 7.43 2.16
C GLY A 146 -7.47 6.05 2.21
N LEU A 147 -8.62 5.87 1.55
CA LEU A 147 -9.35 4.60 1.49
C LEU A 147 -8.55 3.52 0.76
N VAL A 148 -8.04 3.81 -0.43
CA VAL A 148 -7.28 2.84 -1.23
C VAL A 148 -6.04 2.36 -0.47
N VAL A 149 -5.31 3.30 0.15
CA VAL A 149 -4.08 2.95 0.86
C VAL A 149 -4.37 2.39 2.27
N ALA A 150 -5.53 2.68 2.87
CA ALA A 150 -5.96 2.08 4.13
C ALA A 150 -6.04 0.55 4.07
N GLY A 151 -6.29 -0.03 2.91
CA GLY A 151 -6.20 -1.48 2.70
C GLY A 151 -4.87 -2.05 3.19
N PHE A 152 -3.74 -1.40 2.84
CA PHE A 152 -2.41 -1.84 3.25
C PHE A 152 -2.24 -1.81 4.77
N GLY A 153 -2.78 -0.79 5.44
CA GLY A 153 -2.74 -0.64 6.89
C GLY A 153 -3.69 -1.58 7.66
N LEU A 154 -4.83 -1.95 7.07
CA LEU A 154 -5.78 -2.92 7.65
C LEU A 154 -5.33 -4.37 7.49
N ALA A 155 -4.39 -4.65 6.58
CA ALA A 155 -3.97 -6.00 6.26
C ALA A 155 -3.59 -6.87 7.49
N PRO A 156 -2.89 -6.35 8.52
CA PRO A 156 -2.56 -7.15 9.70
C PRO A 156 -3.76 -7.72 10.45
N VAL A 157 -4.93 -7.06 10.40
CA VAL A 157 -6.11 -7.46 11.16
C VAL A 157 -6.57 -8.87 10.77
N TYR A 158 -6.52 -9.20 9.48
CA TYR A 158 -6.89 -10.54 9.00
C TYR A 158 -5.67 -11.41 8.71
N LEU A 159 -4.55 -10.84 8.23
CA LEU A 159 -3.35 -11.61 7.89
C LEU A 159 -2.67 -12.18 9.13
N ALA A 160 -2.66 -11.47 10.26
CA ALA A 160 -2.03 -11.99 11.48
C ALA A 160 -2.67 -13.31 11.96
N PRO A 161 -4.01 -13.39 12.20
CA PRO A 161 -4.63 -14.65 12.59
C PRO A 161 -4.55 -15.72 11.49
N THR A 162 -4.66 -15.32 10.22
CA THR A 162 -4.55 -16.26 9.08
C THR A 162 -3.16 -16.90 9.02
N CYS A 163 -2.10 -16.09 9.08
CA CYS A 163 -0.73 -16.58 9.11
C CYS A 163 -0.46 -17.43 10.34
N GLN A 164 -0.95 -17.03 11.53
CA GLN A 164 -0.77 -17.82 12.75
C GLN A 164 -1.42 -19.21 12.63
N TYR A 165 -2.64 -19.28 12.09
CA TYR A 165 -3.33 -20.55 11.84
C TYR A 165 -2.59 -21.41 10.81
N LEU A 166 -2.18 -20.82 9.67
CA LEU A 166 -1.51 -21.56 8.62
C LEU A 166 -0.14 -22.08 9.05
N LEU A 167 0.66 -21.24 9.72
CA LEU A 167 1.98 -21.63 10.22
C LEU A 167 1.86 -22.72 11.28
N GLY A 168 0.90 -22.60 12.21
CA GLY A 168 0.72 -23.59 13.27
C GLY A 168 0.28 -24.97 12.80
N ASN A 169 -0.47 -25.06 11.70
CA ASN A 169 -1.02 -26.33 11.20
C ASN A 169 -0.26 -26.93 10.00
N PHE A 170 0.38 -26.09 9.19
CA PHE A 170 0.95 -26.51 7.91
C PHE A 170 2.44 -26.19 7.73
N GLY A 171 3.03 -25.42 8.65
CA GLY A 171 4.42 -24.98 8.59
C GLY A 171 4.69 -23.87 7.57
N VAL A 172 5.94 -23.42 7.49
CA VAL A 172 6.34 -22.27 6.68
C VAL A 172 6.14 -22.53 5.18
N GLN A 173 6.62 -23.65 4.65
CA GLN A 173 6.57 -23.91 3.20
C GLN A 173 5.13 -23.88 2.67
N LYS A 174 4.22 -24.66 3.25
CA LYS A 174 2.82 -24.71 2.80
C LYS A 174 2.10 -23.38 3.02
N THR A 175 2.41 -22.66 4.09
CA THR A 175 1.86 -21.31 4.31
C THR A 175 2.25 -20.37 3.17
N MET A 176 3.52 -20.37 2.76
CA MET A 176 3.98 -19.55 1.63
C MET A 176 3.28 -19.94 0.33
N LEU A 177 3.08 -21.24 0.08
CA LEU A 177 2.36 -21.72 -1.10
C LEU A 177 0.90 -21.24 -1.12
N PHE A 178 0.16 -21.41 -0.02
CA PHE A 178 -1.23 -21.00 0.08
C PHE A 178 -1.40 -19.49 -0.08
N LEU A 179 -0.55 -18.70 0.57
CA LEU A 179 -0.56 -17.25 0.43
C LEU A 179 -0.19 -16.82 -0.99
N GLY A 180 0.80 -17.46 -1.62
CA GLY A 180 1.19 -17.16 -3.00
C GLY A 180 0.05 -17.36 -3.99
N ILE A 181 -0.63 -18.52 -3.93
CA ILE A 181 -1.78 -18.81 -4.78
C ILE A 181 -2.93 -17.82 -4.49
N ALA A 182 -3.25 -17.61 -3.21
CA ALA A 182 -4.33 -16.70 -2.82
C ALA A 182 -4.08 -15.27 -3.30
N PHE A 183 -2.87 -14.73 -3.09
CA PHE A 183 -2.53 -13.39 -3.54
C PHE A 183 -2.52 -13.26 -5.06
N THR A 184 -2.06 -14.26 -5.80
CA THR A 184 -2.20 -14.23 -7.27
C THR A 184 -3.66 -14.17 -7.69
N VAL A 185 -4.51 -15.04 -7.16
CA VAL A 185 -5.94 -15.07 -7.54
C VAL A 185 -6.63 -13.76 -7.18
N ILE A 186 -6.43 -13.27 -5.95
CA ILE A 186 -7.08 -12.05 -5.45
C ILE A 186 -6.57 -10.82 -6.20
N VAL A 187 -5.25 -10.64 -6.30
CA VAL A 187 -4.66 -9.44 -6.93
C VAL A 187 -4.94 -9.44 -8.43
N CYS A 188 -4.76 -10.56 -9.14
CA CYS A 188 -5.05 -10.62 -10.58
C CYS A 188 -6.55 -10.50 -10.88
N GLY A 189 -7.41 -11.03 -10.02
CA GLY A 189 -8.86 -10.88 -10.13
C GLY A 189 -9.30 -9.43 -9.95
N LEU A 190 -8.88 -8.78 -8.86
CA LEU A 190 -9.17 -7.38 -8.59
C LEU A 190 -8.52 -6.43 -9.62
N ALA A 191 -7.36 -6.80 -10.16
CA ALA A 191 -6.68 -6.05 -11.21
C ALA A 191 -7.57 -5.88 -12.45
N GLN A 192 -8.41 -6.86 -12.79
CA GLN A 192 -9.30 -6.77 -13.94
C GLN A 192 -10.36 -5.66 -13.82
N MET A 193 -10.62 -5.22 -12.59
CA MET A 193 -11.57 -4.14 -12.30
C MET A 193 -10.90 -2.76 -12.28
N LEU A 194 -9.56 -2.69 -12.33
CA LEU A 194 -8.83 -1.43 -12.41
C LEU A 194 -8.89 -0.86 -13.83
N GLN A 195 -9.40 0.35 -13.94
CA GLN A 195 -9.51 1.04 -15.22
C GLN A 195 -9.26 2.53 -15.03
N ASN A 196 -8.54 3.15 -15.98
CA ASN A 196 -8.49 4.62 -16.06
C ASN A 196 -9.81 5.14 -16.66
N PRO A 197 -10.28 6.33 -16.26
CA PRO A 197 -11.44 6.93 -16.91
C PRO A 197 -11.13 7.25 -18.39
N PRO A 198 -12.17 7.34 -19.25
CA PRO A 198 -12.00 7.71 -20.66
C PRO A 198 -11.28 9.06 -20.82
N ALA A 199 -10.58 9.25 -21.94
CA ALA A 199 -9.96 10.52 -22.27
C ALA A 199 -11.02 11.65 -22.27
N GLY A 200 -10.70 12.78 -21.63
CA GLY A 200 -11.62 13.90 -21.49
C GLY A 200 -12.66 13.75 -20.37
N PHE A 201 -12.62 12.67 -19.57
CA PHE A 201 -13.47 12.56 -18.39
C PHE A 201 -13.13 13.65 -17.37
N VAL A 202 -14.11 14.52 -17.09
CA VAL A 202 -14.07 15.45 -15.98
C VAL A 202 -15.02 14.92 -14.92
N ALA A 203 -14.49 14.58 -13.74
CA ALA A 203 -15.32 14.16 -12.63
C ALA A 203 -16.31 15.29 -12.30
N ALA A 204 -17.61 14.95 -12.21
CA ALA A 204 -18.66 15.92 -11.99
C ALA A 204 -18.33 16.83 -10.79
N PRO A 205 -18.37 18.16 -10.94
CA PRO A 205 -18.14 19.05 -9.82
C PRO A 205 -19.16 18.75 -8.73
N LEU A 206 -18.74 18.83 -7.47
CA LEU A 206 -19.68 18.82 -6.35
C LEU A 206 -20.68 19.97 -6.56
N ALA A 207 -21.93 19.78 -6.16
CA ALA A 207 -23.04 20.71 -6.38
C ALA A 207 -22.81 22.16 -5.89
N ASN A 208 -21.70 22.42 -5.19
CA ASN A 208 -21.25 23.74 -4.79
C ASN A 208 -20.18 24.19 -5.79
N GLY A 209 -20.54 25.13 -6.68
CA GLY A 209 -19.76 25.65 -7.81
C GLY A 209 -18.40 26.29 -7.49
N THR A 210 -17.48 25.54 -6.88
CA THR A 210 -16.06 25.89 -6.83
C THR A 210 -15.47 25.75 -8.22
N ALA A 211 -14.87 26.84 -8.71
CA ALA A 211 -14.20 26.92 -9.99
C ALA A 211 -13.26 25.72 -10.23
N PRO A 212 -13.16 25.21 -11.47
CA PRO A 212 -12.24 24.12 -11.78
C PRO A 212 -10.82 24.53 -11.37
N ALA A 213 -10.21 23.73 -10.49
CA ALA A 213 -8.81 23.88 -10.15
C ALA A 213 -8.00 23.81 -11.45
N VAL A 214 -7.22 24.85 -11.74
CA VAL A 214 -6.30 24.88 -12.89
C VAL A 214 -5.41 23.64 -12.76
N VAL A 215 -5.59 22.69 -13.67
CA VAL A 215 -4.71 21.51 -13.75
C VAL A 215 -3.35 22.06 -14.19
N PRO A 216 -2.32 22.03 -13.33
CA PRO A 216 -1.00 22.46 -13.76
C PRO A 216 -0.58 21.61 -14.96
N PRO A 217 0.12 22.18 -15.95
CA PRO A 217 0.66 21.39 -17.06
C PRO A 217 1.44 20.21 -16.50
N ALA A 218 1.30 19.04 -17.14
CA ALA A 218 1.96 17.81 -16.72
C ALA A 218 3.49 18.01 -16.77
N SER A 219 4.09 18.34 -15.63
CA SER A 219 5.54 18.51 -15.52
C SER A 219 6.24 17.18 -15.73
N THR A 220 7.35 17.20 -16.45
CA THR A 220 8.16 16.00 -16.60
C THR A 220 8.84 15.63 -15.28
N PRO A 221 9.14 14.35 -15.00
CA PRO A 221 9.90 13.98 -13.81
C PRO A 221 11.23 14.74 -13.67
N SER A 222 11.87 15.08 -14.80
CA SER A 222 13.12 15.86 -14.80
C SER A 222 12.92 17.30 -14.33
N GLU A 223 11.81 17.94 -14.71
CA GLU A 223 11.46 19.28 -14.21
C GLU A 223 11.17 19.25 -12.71
N ILE A 224 10.42 18.26 -12.24
CA ILE A 224 10.06 18.12 -10.82
C ILE A 224 11.32 17.97 -9.96
N LEU A 225 12.29 17.15 -10.39
CA LEU A 225 13.56 16.95 -9.69
C LEU A 225 14.43 18.22 -9.61
N ARG A 226 14.19 19.23 -10.45
CA ARG A 226 14.90 20.53 -10.36
C ARG A 226 14.24 21.51 -9.39
N THR A 227 13.06 21.18 -8.86
CA THR A 227 12.35 22.07 -7.93
C THR A 227 12.80 21.85 -6.48
N SER A 228 12.98 22.94 -5.72
CA SER A 228 13.28 22.86 -4.28
C SER A 228 12.14 22.22 -3.48
N GLY A 229 10.89 22.44 -3.91
CA GLY A 229 9.70 21.86 -3.29
C GLY A 229 9.72 20.33 -3.24
N PHE A 230 10.28 19.66 -4.26
CA PHE A 230 10.45 18.21 -4.27
C PHE A 230 11.31 17.75 -3.09
N TYR A 231 12.48 18.36 -2.90
CA TYR A 231 13.41 17.96 -1.83
C TYR A 231 12.87 18.29 -0.44
N ILE A 232 12.13 19.39 -0.27
CA ILE A 232 11.43 19.69 0.98
C ILE A 232 10.44 18.57 1.33
N LEU A 233 9.58 18.18 0.38
CA LEU A 233 8.63 17.08 0.58
C LEU A 233 9.34 15.74 0.80
N TRP A 234 10.45 15.49 0.10
CA TRP A 234 11.23 14.27 0.25
C TRP A 234 11.81 14.14 1.66
N ILE A 235 12.42 15.21 2.20
CA ILE A 235 12.96 15.24 3.57
C ILE A 235 11.85 15.06 4.60
N ILE A 236 10.73 15.77 4.44
CA ILE A 236 9.55 15.61 5.31
C ILE A 236 9.06 14.16 5.31
N TYR A 237 8.97 13.54 4.13
CA TYR A 237 8.54 12.16 3.99
C TYR A 237 9.54 11.19 4.61
N PHE A 238 10.84 11.38 4.40
CA PHE A 238 11.89 10.56 4.98
C PHE A 238 11.85 10.56 6.52
N ILE A 239 11.81 11.75 7.13
CA ILE A 239 11.75 11.90 8.59
C ILE A 239 10.43 11.34 9.14
N GLY A 240 9.29 11.74 8.55
CA GLY A 240 7.96 11.33 9.01
C GLY A 240 7.74 9.81 8.91
N ALA A 241 8.13 9.20 7.78
CA ALA A 241 8.03 7.77 7.57
C ALA A 241 8.96 6.98 8.49
N GLY A 242 10.20 7.45 8.69
CA GLY A 242 11.18 6.79 9.56
C GLY A 242 10.67 6.59 10.99
N ALA A 243 10.11 7.63 11.60
CA ALA A 243 9.53 7.54 12.94
C ALA A 243 8.32 6.57 13.01
N GLY A 244 7.44 6.57 12.00
CA GLY A 244 6.33 5.62 11.94
C GLY A 244 6.76 4.16 11.78
N LEU A 245 7.71 3.90 10.88
CA LEU A 245 8.29 2.57 10.65
C LEU A 245 8.99 2.01 11.90
N MET A 246 9.69 2.86 12.65
CA MET A 246 10.36 2.45 13.90
C MET A 246 9.36 1.93 14.94
N VAL A 247 8.24 2.65 15.14
CA VAL A 247 7.19 2.26 16.08
C VAL A 247 6.51 0.96 15.63
N ILE A 248 6.14 0.85 14.36
CA ILE A 248 5.50 -0.37 13.81
C ILE A 248 6.43 -1.58 13.94
N GLY A 249 7.72 -1.42 13.65
CA GLY A 249 8.70 -2.51 13.75
C GLY A 249 8.95 -3.01 15.18
N SER A 250 8.71 -2.15 16.18
CA SER A 250 9.09 -2.42 17.58
C SER A 250 7.90 -2.72 18.49
N VAL A 251 6.66 -2.45 18.04
CA VAL A 251 5.45 -2.49 18.89
C VAL A 251 5.22 -3.84 19.57
N SER A 252 5.42 -4.95 18.86
CA SER A 252 5.15 -6.27 19.41
C SER A 252 6.15 -6.61 20.52
N GLY A 253 7.41 -6.21 20.39
CA GLY A 253 8.44 -6.37 21.42
C GLY A 253 8.17 -5.50 22.64
N MET A 254 7.80 -4.23 22.44
CA MET A 254 7.43 -3.31 23.53
C MET A 254 6.18 -3.80 24.27
N ALA A 255 5.13 -4.18 23.53
CA ALA A 255 3.88 -4.66 24.09
C ALA A 255 4.05 -5.99 24.83
N LYS A 256 4.93 -6.90 24.39
CA LYS A 256 5.21 -8.14 25.12
C LYS A 256 5.75 -7.90 26.52
N LYS A 257 6.63 -6.91 26.72
CA LYS A 257 7.19 -6.59 28.04
C LYS A 257 6.14 -6.12 29.03
N SER A 258 5.13 -5.38 28.57
CA SER A 258 4.11 -4.78 29.46
C SER A 258 2.79 -5.55 29.50
N MET A 259 2.42 -6.25 28.42
CA MET A 259 1.10 -6.89 28.25
C MET A 259 1.17 -8.43 28.14
N GLY A 260 2.36 -9.03 28.14
CA GLY A 260 2.55 -10.48 28.05
C GLY A 260 1.83 -11.09 26.84
N ASN A 261 0.98 -12.10 27.09
CA ASN A 261 0.23 -12.81 26.04
C ASN A 261 -0.78 -11.92 25.31
N SER A 262 -1.17 -10.78 25.87
CA SER A 262 -2.12 -9.83 25.25
C SER A 262 -1.47 -8.84 24.28
N ALA A 263 -0.17 -8.96 24.01
CA ALA A 263 0.57 -8.05 23.12
C ALA A 263 0.00 -7.96 21.69
N PHE A 264 -0.73 -8.99 21.22
CA PHE A 264 -1.41 -8.96 19.93
C PHE A 264 -2.49 -7.86 19.84
N ILE A 265 -3.09 -7.46 20.97
CA ILE A 265 -4.10 -6.39 21.04
C ILE A 265 -3.47 -5.06 20.62
N ALA A 266 -2.25 -4.76 21.09
CA ALA A 266 -1.55 -3.54 20.72
C ALA A 266 -1.25 -3.47 19.21
N VAL A 267 -0.88 -4.62 18.61
CA VAL A 267 -0.66 -4.74 17.16
C VAL A 267 -1.97 -4.51 16.39
N ALA A 268 -3.08 -5.09 16.85
CA ALA A 268 -4.39 -4.92 16.23
C ALA A 268 -4.89 -3.47 16.32
N VAL A 269 -4.78 -2.84 17.49
CA VAL A 269 -5.14 -1.42 17.70
C VAL A 269 -4.27 -0.52 16.81
N MET A 270 -2.98 -0.80 16.71
CA MET A 270 -2.08 -0.07 15.82
C MET A 270 -2.48 -0.21 14.35
N ALA A 271 -2.84 -1.42 13.90
CA ALA A 271 -3.26 -1.65 12.51
C ALA A 271 -4.55 -0.88 12.18
N ILE A 272 -5.53 -0.93 13.09
CA ILE A 272 -6.77 -0.16 12.96
C ILE A 272 -6.46 1.35 12.94
N GLY A 273 -5.62 1.83 13.85
CA GLY A 273 -5.18 3.22 13.91
C GLY A 273 -4.43 3.65 12.64
N ASN A 274 -3.58 2.79 12.07
CA ASN A 274 -2.85 3.05 10.82
C ASN A 274 -3.81 3.26 9.66
N ALA A 275 -4.81 2.40 9.53
CA ALA A 275 -5.82 2.50 8.50
C ALA A 275 -6.76 3.69 8.69
N ALA A 276 -7.31 3.85 9.90
CA ALA A 276 -8.19 4.97 10.24
C ALA A 276 -7.47 6.31 10.05
N GLY A 277 -6.20 6.40 10.43
CA GLY A 277 -5.37 7.58 10.24
C GLY A 277 -5.24 7.98 8.77
N ARG A 278 -5.12 7.02 7.84
CA ARG A 278 -5.09 7.30 6.39
C ARG A 278 -6.40 7.90 5.89
N VAL A 279 -7.54 7.37 6.35
CA VAL A 279 -8.87 7.89 5.98
C VAL A 279 -9.14 9.26 6.60
N VAL A 280 -8.89 9.40 7.91
CA VAL A 280 -9.11 10.65 8.67
C VAL A 280 -8.21 11.76 8.14
N ALA A 281 -6.92 11.50 7.93
CA ALA A 281 -6.00 12.47 7.33
C ALA A 281 -6.43 12.82 5.89
N GLY A 282 -6.90 11.84 5.12
CA GLY A 282 -7.45 12.09 3.78
C GLY A 282 -8.63 13.07 3.79
N ILE A 283 -9.62 12.82 4.66
CA ILE A 283 -10.80 13.69 4.84
C ILE A 283 -10.40 15.07 5.34
N LEU A 284 -9.52 15.14 6.35
CA LEU A 284 -9.03 16.41 6.87
C LEU A 284 -8.32 17.20 5.78
N SER A 285 -7.50 16.52 4.99
CA SER A 285 -6.75 17.13 3.90
C SER A 285 -7.61 17.68 2.77
N ASP A 286 -8.74 17.04 2.49
CA ASP A 286 -9.74 17.57 1.56
C ASP A 286 -10.46 18.82 2.08
N LYS A 287 -10.56 19.00 3.40
CA LYS A 287 -11.26 20.13 4.03
C LYS A 287 -10.38 21.35 4.30
N ILE A 288 -9.19 21.14 4.86
CA ILE A 288 -8.30 22.22 5.32
C ILE A 288 -7.02 22.35 4.48
N GLY A 289 -6.87 21.53 3.44
CA GLY A 289 -5.73 21.52 2.54
C GLY A 289 -4.57 20.62 2.98
N ARG A 290 -3.71 20.31 2.00
CA ARG A 290 -2.58 19.36 2.11
C ARG A 290 -1.53 19.84 3.11
N ARG A 291 -1.13 21.11 3.04
CA ARG A 291 -0.10 21.72 3.91
C ARG A 291 -0.47 21.67 5.39
N TRP A 292 -1.67 22.15 5.75
CA TRP A 292 -2.12 22.18 7.14
C TRP A 292 -2.29 20.78 7.73
N THR A 293 -2.81 19.85 6.93
CA THR A 293 -2.96 18.46 7.38
C THR A 293 -1.61 17.81 7.68
N LEU A 294 -0.62 17.98 6.79
CA LEU A 294 0.73 17.48 7.03
C LEU A 294 1.34 18.06 8.31
N MET A 295 1.20 19.37 8.55
CA MET A 295 1.69 19.99 9.78
C MET A 295 1.01 19.44 11.03
N ILE A 296 -0.33 19.31 11.03
CA ILE A 296 -1.07 18.77 12.18
C ILE A 296 -0.64 17.34 12.48
N VAL A 297 -0.58 16.46 11.46
CA VAL A 297 -0.24 15.05 11.66
C VAL A 297 1.21 14.89 12.13
N LEU A 298 2.16 15.64 11.57
CA LEU A 298 3.57 15.57 11.98
C LEU A 298 3.80 16.17 13.38
N MET A 299 3.14 17.28 13.73
CA MET A 299 3.22 17.85 15.07
C MET A 299 2.59 16.92 16.11
N PHE A 300 1.47 16.31 15.78
CA PHE A 300 0.83 15.32 16.65
C PHE A 300 1.71 14.08 16.83
N GLN A 301 2.30 13.56 15.75
CA GLN A 301 3.28 12.48 15.81
C GLN A 301 4.49 12.86 16.68
N ALA A 302 5.06 14.05 16.49
CA ALA A 302 6.19 14.53 17.30
C ALA A 302 5.81 14.61 18.79
N ALA A 303 4.65 15.20 19.12
CA ALA A 303 4.17 15.29 20.50
C ALA A 303 4.00 13.91 21.14
N LEU A 304 3.41 12.95 20.43
CA LEU A 304 3.27 11.57 20.93
C LEU A 304 4.63 10.89 21.15
N MET A 305 5.59 11.11 20.25
CA MET A 305 6.94 10.57 20.41
C MET A 305 7.64 11.18 21.63
N PHE A 306 7.50 12.48 21.89
CA PHE A 306 8.06 13.13 23.08
C PHE A 306 7.40 12.63 24.37
N VAL A 307 6.07 12.46 24.39
CA VAL A 307 5.35 11.88 25.54
C VAL A 307 5.77 10.44 25.80
N ALA A 308 6.12 9.69 24.75
CA ALA A 308 6.56 8.30 24.86
C ALA A 308 8.02 8.15 25.32
N ILE A 309 8.83 9.22 25.32
CA ILE A 309 10.18 9.20 25.90
C ILE A 309 10.00 9.13 27.43
N PRO A 310 10.45 8.04 28.08
CA PRO A 310 10.38 7.98 29.53
C PRO A 310 11.24 9.10 30.11
N VAL A 311 10.64 9.98 30.92
CA VAL A 311 11.36 10.91 31.77
C VAL A 311 11.89 10.08 32.94
N THR A 312 13.08 9.51 32.75
CA THR A 312 13.87 8.87 33.80
C THR A 312 15.18 9.60 33.96
#